data_AF-A0A1I3U885-F1
#
_entry.id   AF-A0A1I3U885-F1
#
_cell.length_a   1.000
_cell.length_b   1.000
_cell.length_c   1.000
_cell.angle_alpha   90.00
_cell.angle_beta   90.00
_cell.angle_gamma   90.00
#
_symmetry.space_group_name_H-M   'P 1'
#
loop_
_entity.id
_entity.type
_entity.pdbx_description
1 polymer ?
#
loop_
_entity_poly.entity_id
_entity_poly.type
_entity_poly.pdbx_seq_one_letter_code
_entity_poly.pdbx_strand_id
1 'polypeptide(L)'
;MRTLRWRLVPLLGLMAAHLMLAACSGANEPGAGTPSAGAKPPIDTATGTGDAGSGDADARSTPLAGADGPASDPAEGIGTAGAASADGTRTITDIAGWNHPAKAILQDAPFFVTKVELTRDAIYPAFYVSYPGEKDLADHASLWRLLRELAHANGYGDFKLVNGQDGVTVEVVCDAAAKTVTGVKVNGVDYPEALADAPQAGPKVPRAYLDFMADRHPLPDGSEIGFFVETDLNGDGESEAVLGVKNTRDGDGLYSDIYVLKRGERGVAQLGSNLAEGTGYGVYEIELVRLSDRKSPVVETKLTNGVSLEGFELIALPGKKPIRLVSSASPTGVGEDALIDADQNGDYDGYVQHRTSYDVLFYDVTRTYSLQRGAFVRTGTIVALPDYPADAESAVTQYLSLRALAAFEDAPEADRRLKALCPACSRAQTELVGGVWLEAFSGSAGLAEDLFDVQMQGDGKTDAIANVAYAKDDGRTYRLEFHLARSDGAWVIDGIKRPAAK
;
A
#
# COMPACT_ATOMS: atom_id res chain seq x y z
N MET A 1 -64.40 -26.97 -13.64
CA MET A 1 -63.74 -25.76 -14.17
C MET A 1 -62.99 -25.08 -13.02
N ARG A 2 -61.68 -25.35 -12.90
CA ARG A 2 -60.79 -24.72 -11.90
C ARG A 2 -59.68 -24.02 -12.68
N THR A 3 -59.54 -22.72 -12.46
CA THR A 3 -58.63 -21.83 -13.17
C THR A 3 -57.24 -21.86 -12.50
N LEU A 4 -56.23 -22.18 -13.30
CA LEU A 4 -54.81 -22.13 -12.95
C LEU A 4 -54.33 -20.66 -13.08
N ARG A 5 -53.77 -20.08 -12.02
CA ARG A 5 -53.03 -18.81 -12.09
C ARG A 5 -51.53 -19.10 -12.07
N TRP A 6 -50.85 -18.75 -13.16
CA TRP A 6 -49.40 -18.67 -13.24
C TRP A 6 -48.93 -17.36 -12.62
N ARG A 7 -47.90 -17.40 -11.77
CA ARG A 7 -47.10 -16.24 -11.38
C ARG A 7 -45.74 -16.38 -12.06
N LEU A 8 -45.40 -15.42 -12.91
CA LEU A 8 -44.03 -15.20 -13.40
C LEU A 8 -43.16 -14.69 -12.24
N VAL A 9 -41.97 -15.28 -12.11
CA VAL A 9 -40.86 -14.77 -11.32
C VAL A 9 -39.90 -14.08 -12.29
N PRO A 10 -39.42 -12.85 -12.02
CA PRO A 10 -38.34 -12.28 -12.81
C PRO A 10 -37.00 -12.86 -12.34
N LEU A 11 -36.25 -13.46 -13.27
CA LEU A 11 -34.83 -13.75 -13.11
C LEU A 11 -34.07 -12.40 -13.03
N LEU A 12 -33.49 -12.10 -11.88
CA LEU A 12 -32.37 -11.17 -11.75
C LEU A 12 -31.09 -12.01 -11.75
N GLY A 13 -30.21 -11.72 -12.71
CA GLY A 13 -28.93 -12.40 -12.88
C GLY A 13 -27.98 -12.07 -11.74
N LEU A 14 -27.55 -13.11 -11.01
CA LEU A 14 -26.33 -13.07 -10.22
C LEU A 14 -25.14 -13.18 -11.18
N MET A 15 -24.34 -12.13 -11.29
CA MET A 15 -22.94 -12.27 -11.70
C MET A 15 -22.17 -12.85 -10.51
N ALA A 16 -21.75 -14.10 -10.63
CA ALA A 16 -20.83 -14.73 -9.69
C ALA A 16 -19.42 -14.19 -9.95
N ALA A 17 -18.91 -13.35 -9.06
CA ALA A 17 -17.48 -13.08 -8.97
C ALA A 17 -16.78 -14.37 -8.53
N HIS A 18 -16.12 -15.05 -9.48
CA HIS A 18 -15.19 -16.12 -9.16
C HIS A 18 -13.90 -15.48 -8.65
N LEU A 19 -13.77 -15.39 -7.33
CA LEU A 19 -12.51 -15.10 -6.67
C LEU A 19 -11.59 -16.32 -6.87
N MET A 20 -10.59 -16.20 -7.73
CA MET A 20 -9.49 -17.16 -7.80
C MET A 20 -8.65 -16.99 -6.54
N LEU A 21 -8.83 -17.87 -5.55
CA LEU A 21 -7.83 -18.09 -4.50
C LEU A 21 -6.56 -18.65 -5.17
N ALA A 22 -5.62 -17.77 -5.49
CA ALA A 22 -4.24 -18.15 -5.73
C ALA A 22 -3.65 -18.61 -4.39
N ALA A 23 -3.66 -19.92 -4.16
CA ALA A 23 -3.00 -20.53 -3.03
C ALA A 23 -1.48 -20.28 -3.12
N CYS A 24 -0.99 -19.26 -2.42
CA CYS A 24 0.42 -19.12 -2.11
C CYS A 24 0.76 -20.11 -0.98
N SER A 25 0.92 -21.39 -1.34
CA SER A 25 1.53 -22.40 -0.48
C SER A 25 2.75 -22.97 -1.19
N GLY A 26 3.88 -22.27 -1.04
CA GLY A 26 5.19 -22.83 -1.34
C GLY A 26 5.54 -23.92 -0.34
N ALA A 27 5.14 -25.16 -0.63
CA ALA A 27 5.60 -26.33 0.09
C ALA A 27 7.04 -26.66 -0.33
N ASN A 28 8.01 -26.19 0.45
CA ASN A 28 9.34 -26.80 0.49
C ASN A 28 9.39 -27.71 1.73
N GLU A 29 9.41 -29.02 1.51
CA GLU A 29 9.84 -29.98 2.54
C GLU A 29 11.36 -29.86 2.74
N PRO A 30 11.85 -29.78 3.99
CA PRO A 30 13.18 -30.25 4.31
C PRO A 30 13.09 -31.51 5.18
N GLY A 31 13.87 -32.51 4.77
CA GLY A 31 14.00 -33.80 5.41
C GLY A 31 14.42 -33.74 6.88
N ALA A 32 14.06 -34.83 7.56
CA ALA A 32 14.19 -35.09 8.98
C ALA A 32 15.58 -34.86 9.58
N GLY A 33 15.59 -34.28 10.78
CA GLY A 33 16.75 -34.23 11.68
C GLY A 33 16.41 -33.56 13.01
N THR A 34 15.78 -34.30 13.93
CA THR A 34 15.62 -33.90 15.34
C THR A 34 16.99 -33.87 16.02
N PRO A 35 17.28 -32.90 16.92
CA PRO A 35 17.29 -33.27 18.33
C PRO A 35 16.84 -32.19 19.33
N SER A 36 16.12 -32.70 20.34
CA SER A 36 16.23 -32.48 21.78
C SER A 36 16.17 -31.08 22.41
N ALA A 37 15.26 -31.02 23.39
CA ALA A 37 14.94 -29.90 24.26
C ALA A 37 16.04 -29.60 25.29
N GLY A 38 16.25 -28.31 25.56
CA GLY A 38 16.95 -27.78 26.74
C GLY A 38 16.15 -26.62 27.32
N ALA A 39 15.87 -26.68 28.62
CA ALA A 39 14.97 -25.77 29.34
C ALA A 39 15.73 -24.70 30.17
N LYS A 40 15.12 -23.49 30.22
CA LYS A 40 15.15 -22.43 31.28
C LYS A 40 16.48 -21.69 31.56
N PRO A 41 16.48 -20.46 32.15
CA PRO A 41 15.52 -19.90 33.14
C PRO A 41 15.09 -18.42 32.89
N PRO A 42 14.28 -17.79 33.80
CA PRO A 42 13.56 -16.52 33.54
C PRO A 42 14.39 -15.29 33.90
N ILE A 43 14.03 -14.14 33.32
CA ILE A 43 14.59 -12.82 33.67
C ILE A 43 13.56 -12.04 34.49
N ASP A 44 14.04 -11.50 35.61
CA ASP A 44 13.33 -10.74 36.62
C ASP A 44 12.84 -9.36 36.14
N THR A 45 11.67 -9.01 36.65
CA THR A 45 11.07 -7.68 36.72
C THR A 45 11.88 -6.73 37.61
N ALA A 46 12.09 -5.49 37.15
CA ALA A 46 12.44 -4.36 38.00
C ALA A 46 11.45 -3.21 37.80
N THR A 47 10.85 -2.83 38.92
CA THR A 47 9.98 -1.68 39.20
C THR A 47 10.70 -0.34 39.04
N GLY A 48 9.98 0.67 38.53
CA GLY A 48 10.40 2.08 38.58
C GLY A 48 9.18 3.00 38.65
N THR A 49 8.83 3.40 39.87
CA THR A 49 7.86 4.43 40.24
C THR A 49 8.39 5.84 39.98
N GLY A 50 7.53 6.79 39.58
CA GLY A 50 7.80 8.22 39.62
C GLY A 50 6.60 9.09 39.24
N ASP A 51 5.95 9.65 40.27
CA ASP A 51 5.05 10.84 40.34
C ASP A 51 5.40 11.99 39.37
N ALA A 52 4.60 13.05 39.14
CA ALA A 52 3.21 13.48 39.30
C ALA A 52 3.19 14.99 38.91
N GLY A 53 2.06 15.53 38.46
CA GLY A 53 1.81 16.98 38.34
C GLY A 53 0.95 17.30 37.12
N SER A 54 -0.39 17.40 37.22
CA SER A 54 -1.23 18.47 37.79
C SER A 54 -1.34 19.73 36.91
N GLY A 55 -2.55 20.04 36.44
CA GLY A 55 -2.90 21.34 35.86
C GLY A 55 -4.25 21.39 35.12
N ASP A 56 -5.33 21.54 35.89
CA ASP A 56 -6.63 22.20 35.64
C ASP A 56 -6.63 23.33 34.58
N ALA A 57 -7.71 23.79 33.92
CA ALA A 57 -9.15 23.51 33.91
C ALA A 57 -9.83 24.34 32.78
N ASP A 58 -11.05 23.90 32.40
CA ASP A 58 -12.25 24.67 32.03
C ASP A 58 -12.21 25.88 31.05
N ALA A 59 -13.03 25.84 30.00
CA ALA A 59 -14.41 26.38 30.07
C ALA A 59 -15.14 26.45 28.70
N ARG A 60 -16.41 26.01 28.77
CA ARG A 60 -17.55 26.07 27.83
C ARG A 60 -17.78 27.42 27.11
N SER A 61 -18.37 27.39 25.90
CA SER A 61 -19.81 27.72 25.64
C SER A 61 -20.12 27.97 24.14
N THR A 62 -21.18 27.34 23.64
CA THR A 62 -21.96 27.63 22.40
C THR A 62 -23.03 28.73 22.70
N PRO A 63 -24.04 29.14 21.86
CA PRO A 63 -24.48 28.73 20.48
C PRO A 63 -25.09 29.84 19.53
N LEU A 64 -25.47 29.42 18.30
CA LEU A 64 -26.72 29.69 17.50
C LEU A 64 -26.94 30.88 16.49
N ALA A 65 -27.30 30.45 15.25
CA ALA A 65 -28.29 30.95 14.24
C ALA A 65 -28.11 32.31 13.51
N GLY A 66 -28.43 32.54 12.21
CA GLY A 66 -29.02 31.75 11.12
C GLY A 66 -29.33 32.64 9.87
N ALA A 67 -29.85 32.01 8.78
CA ALA A 67 -30.65 32.52 7.63
C ALA A 67 -29.99 32.89 6.26
N ASP A 68 -30.17 31.96 5.30
CA ASP A 68 -30.64 32.01 3.89
C ASP A 68 -30.47 33.22 2.92
N GLY A 69 -29.56 33.03 1.92
CA GLY A 69 -29.68 33.13 0.43
C GLY A 69 -30.14 34.41 -0.31
N PRO A 70 -29.78 34.65 -1.62
CA PRO A 70 -29.30 33.67 -2.65
C PRO A 70 -28.18 34.11 -3.66
N ALA A 71 -27.77 33.13 -4.50
CA ALA A 71 -27.17 33.20 -5.87
C ALA A 71 -25.63 33.24 -6.10
N SER A 72 -25.07 32.02 -6.18
CA SER A 72 -23.90 31.45 -6.93
C SER A 72 -22.92 32.29 -7.77
N ASP A 73 -21.62 32.18 -7.42
CA ASP A 73 -20.41 32.40 -8.26
C ASP A 73 -19.38 31.26 -8.00
N PRO A 74 -18.53 30.87 -8.97
CA PRO A 74 -17.66 29.69 -8.85
C PRO A 74 -16.24 30.08 -8.38
N ALA A 75 -16.03 30.31 -7.09
CA ALA A 75 -14.71 30.28 -6.44
C ALA A 75 -14.77 30.43 -4.90
N GLU A 76 -15.61 29.68 -4.18
CA GLU A 76 -15.54 29.69 -2.71
C GLU A 76 -15.65 28.28 -2.12
N GLY A 77 -14.48 27.65 -1.95
CA GLY A 77 -14.26 26.48 -1.11
C GLY A 77 -13.04 26.73 -0.22
N ILE A 78 -13.04 27.86 0.47
CA ILE A 78 -11.94 28.26 1.34
C ILE A 78 -12.16 27.61 2.72
N GLY A 79 -11.42 26.54 3.00
CA GLY A 79 -11.31 25.94 4.34
C GLY A 79 -10.90 26.97 5.39
N THR A 80 -11.24 26.69 6.65
CA THR A 80 -11.11 27.62 7.79
C THR A 80 -9.78 28.39 7.77
N ALA A 81 -9.88 29.71 7.64
CA ALA A 81 -8.77 30.60 7.34
C ALA A 81 -7.89 30.84 8.58
N GLY A 82 -6.60 30.53 8.49
CA GLY A 82 -5.59 31.16 9.34
C GLY A 82 -5.50 32.67 9.05
N ALA A 83 -5.27 33.48 10.08
CA ALA A 83 -5.10 34.93 9.93
C ALA A 83 -3.92 35.24 9.00
N ALA A 84 -4.12 36.15 8.03
CA ALA A 84 -3.05 36.63 7.16
C ALA A 84 -1.97 37.35 7.99
N SER A 85 -0.70 37.02 7.76
CA SER A 85 0.43 37.71 8.39
C SER A 85 0.67 39.08 7.76
N ALA A 86 1.44 39.94 8.44
CA ALA A 86 1.70 41.33 8.02
C ALA A 86 2.43 41.47 6.67
N ASP A 87 2.97 40.37 6.13
CA ASP A 87 3.62 40.26 4.83
C ASP A 87 2.65 39.84 3.70
N GLY A 88 1.35 39.66 4.00
CA GLY A 88 0.35 39.22 3.03
C GLY A 88 0.37 37.71 2.75
N THR A 89 1.15 36.94 3.51
CA THR A 89 1.18 35.47 3.40
C THR A 89 -0.03 34.87 4.11
N ARG A 90 -0.69 33.92 3.45
CA ARG A 90 -1.79 33.15 4.01
C ARG A 90 -1.41 31.68 4.12
N THR A 91 -1.51 31.12 5.32
CA THR A 91 -1.18 29.71 5.59
C THR A 91 -2.46 28.87 5.72
N ILE A 92 -2.49 27.73 5.04
CA ILE A 92 -3.52 26.70 5.15
C ILE A 92 -2.89 25.46 5.79
N THR A 93 -3.33 25.14 7.00
CA THR A 93 -2.89 23.95 7.76
C THR A 93 -3.96 22.86 7.80
N ASP A 94 -5.23 23.20 7.62
CA ASP A 94 -6.32 22.24 7.44
C ASP A 94 -6.30 21.66 6.02
N ILE A 95 -5.33 20.79 5.75
CA ILE A 95 -5.20 20.13 4.45
C ILE A 95 -6.37 19.19 4.19
N ALA A 96 -6.95 18.57 5.22
CA ALA A 96 -8.12 17.70 5.09
C ALA A 96 -9.32 18.46 4.51
N GLY A 97 -9.61 19.66 5.02
CA GLY A 97 -10.68 20.54 4.52
C GLY A 97 -10.32 21.35 3.27
N TRP A 98 -9.05 21.40 2.88
CA TRP A 98 -8.62 22.14 1.69
C TRP A 98 -9.07 21.45 0.39
N ASN A 99 -9.79 22.18 -0.47
CA ASN A 99 -10.30 21.67 -1.74
C ASN A 99 -9.58 22.32 -2.91
N HIS A 100 -8.59 21.63 -3.48
CA HIS A 100 -7.79 22.11 -4.60
C HIS A 100 -7.36 20.94 -5.50
N PRO A 101 -7.33 21.09 -6.84
CA PRO A 101 -6.97 19.98 -7.73
C PRO A 101 -5.58 19.40 -7.48
N ALA A 102 -4.59 20.24 -7.13
CA ALA A 102 -3.23 19.79 -6.82
C ALA A 102 -3.15 18.90 -5.55
N LYS A 103 -4.17 18.93 -4.68
CA LYS A 103 -4.21 18.12 -3.47
C LYS A 103 -4.20 16.63 -3.80
N ALA A 104 -4.97 16.19 -4.80
CA ALA A 104 -5.03 14.77 -5.19
C ALA A 104 -3.66 14.26 -5.62
N ILE A 105 -2.94 15.05 -6.44
CA ILE A 105 -1.61 14.70 -6.95
C ILE A 105 -0.57 14.64 -5.82
N LEU A 106 -0.71 15.47 -4.78
CA LEU A 106 0.25 15.58 -3.67
C LEU A 106 -0.16 14.80 -2.41
N GLN A 107 -1.27 14.05 -2.45
CA GLN A 107 -1.72 13.19 -1.35
C GLN A 107 -1.51 11.70 -1.64
N ASP A 108 -1.11 11.36 -2.86
CA ASP A 108 -0.67 10.02 -3.21
C ASP A 108 0.80 9.84 -2.82
N ALA A 109 1.14 8.63 -2.37
CA ALA A 109 2.51 8.28 -2.06
C ALA A 109 3.41 8.53 -3.30
N PRO A 110 4.63 9.08 -3.13
CA PRO A 110 5.32 9.30 -1.87
C PRO A 110 5.17 10.73 -1.29
N PHE A 111 4.26 11.56 -1.81
CA PHE A 111 4.09 12.96 -1.40
C PHE A 111 3.00 13.12 -0.33
N PHE A 112 3.28 13.94 0.68
CA PHE A 112 2.27 14.34 1.67
C PHE A 112 2.29 15.83 1.92
N VAL A 113 1.23 16.54 1.55
CA VAL A 113 1.09 17.97 1.86
C VAL A 113 0.83 18.17 3.35
N THR A 114 1.72 18.88 4.04
CA THR A 114 1.56 19.24 5.46
C THR A 114 0.94 20.63 5.64
N LYS A 115 1.23 21.56 4.73
CA LYS A 115 0.65 22.91 4.72
C LYS A 115 0.78 23.53 3.34
N VAL A 116 -0.01 24.56 3.06
CA VAL A 116 0.12 25.40 1.87
C VAL A 116 0.28 26.84 2.31
N GLU A 117 1.29 27.53 1.79
CA GLU A 117 1.45 28.98 1.95
C GLU A 117 1.12 29.66 0.64
N LEU A 118 0.15 30.56 0.68
CA LEU A 118 -0.26 31.36 -0.46
C LEU A 118 0.37 32.75 -0.31
N THR A 119 1.22 33.11 -1.26
CA THR A 119 1.88 34.42 -1.31
C THR A 119 1.39 35.21 -2.52
N ARG A 120 1.68 36.53 -2.57
CA ARG A 120 1.29 37.44 -3.65
C ARG A 120 -0.22 37.42 -3.92
N ASP A 121 -1.00 37.90 -2.95
CA ASP A 121 -2.47 37.96 -3.04
C ASP A 121 -3.13 36.61 -3.31
N ALA A 122 -2.55 35.56 -2.73
CA ALA A 122 -2.99 34.17 -2.83
C ALA A 122 -2.85 33.50 -4.21
N ILE A 123 -1.99 34.04 -5.08
CA ILE A 123 -1.78 33.53 -6.45
C ILE A 123 -0.62 32.52 -6.51
N TYR A 124 0.37 32.63 -5.62
CA TYR A 124 1.58 31.79 -5.65
C TYR A 124 1.59 30.78 -4.50
N PRO A 125 1.18 29.53 -4.74
CA PRO A 125 1.21 28.49 -3.72
C PRO A 125 2.61 27.91 -3.53
N ALA A 126 3.03 27.83 -2.27
CA ALA A 126 4.10 26.98 -1.80
C ALA A 126 3.50 25.77 -1.08
N PHE A 127 3.60 24.60 -1.69
CA PHE A 127 3.17 23.33 -1.10
C PHE A 127 4.32 22.77 -0.26
N TYR A 128 4.08 22.66 1.05
CA TYR A 128 5.02 21.99 1.94
C TYR A 128 4.69 20.52 1.92
N VAL A 129 5.59 19.73 1.36
CA VAL A 129 5.43 18.30 1.12
C VAL A 129 6.47 17.53 1.93
N SER A 130 6.18 16.28 2.24
CA SER A 130 7.18 15.30 2.63
C SER A 130 7.39 14.36 1.45
N TYR A 131 8.63 14.14 1.03
CA TYR A 131 9.00 13.08 0.08
C TYR A 131 10.32 12.39 0.50
N PRO A 132 10.60 11.13 0.06
CA PRO A 132 11.75 10.32 0.42
C PRO A 132 13.12 10.85 -0.08
N GLY A 133 13.52 12.03 0.39
CA GLY A 133 14.87 12.57 0.24
C GLY A 133 15.33 12.87 -1.20
N GLU A 134 16.61 13.24 -1.32
CA GLU A 134 17.24 13.73 -2.56
C GLU A 134 17.30 12.68 -3.69
N LYS A 135 17.12 11.38 -3.37
CA LYS A 135 17.20 10.26 -4.31
C LYS A 135 16.03 10.24 -5.29
N ASP A 136 14.84 10.70 -4.90
CA ASP A 136 13.66 10.76 -5.78
C ASP A 136 13.71 11.94 -6.75
N LEU A 137 14.51 12.97 -6.45
CA LEU A 137 14.82 14.03 -7.41
C LEU A 137 15.80 13.56 -8.49
N ALA A 138 16.47 12.41 -8.31
CA ALA A 138 17.41 11.88 -9.30
C ALA A 138 16.70 11.24 -10.51
N ASP A 139 15.45 10.79 -10.36
CA ASP A 139 14.62 10.40 -11.50
C ASP A 139 14.02 11.65 -12.16
N HIS A 140 14.83 12.22 -13.06
CA HIS A 140 14.47 13.40 -13.85
C HIS A 140 13.11 13.24 -14.55
N ALA A 141 12.79 12.07 -15.12
CA ALA A 141 11.58 11.89 -15.91
C ALA A 141 10.33 11.90 -15.04
N SER A 142 10.36 11.16 -13.92
CA SER A 142 9.25 11.11 -12.96
C SER A 142 9.01 12.46 -12.30
N LEU A 143 10.08 13.18 -11.93
CA LEU A 143 9.94 14.53 -11.40
C LEU A 143 9.27 15.46 -12.42
N TRP A 144 9.75 15.51 -13.67
CA TRP A 144 9.16 16.37 -14.69
C TRP A 144 7.69 16.03 -15.01
N ARG A 145 7.32 14.75 -15.00
CA ARG A 145 5.92 14.31 -15.14
C ARG A 145 5.07 14.87 -14.00
N LEU A 146 5.49 14.68 -12.75
CA LEU A 146 4.81 15.22 -11.57
C LEU A 146 4.64 16.75 -11.66
N LEU A 147 5.72 17.47 -11.99
CA LEU A 147 5.67 18.94 -12.07
C LEU A 147 4.71 19.43 -13.16
N ARG A 148 4.58 18.72 -14.29
CA ARG A 148 3.63 19.04 -15.36
C ARG A 148 2.18 18.77 -14.94
N GLU A 149 1.93 17.66 -14.25
CA GLU A 149 0.60 17.34 -13.70
C GLU A 149 0.16 18.38 -12.67
N LEU A 150 1.07 18.77 -11.77
CA LEU A 150 0.84 19.84 -10.80
C LEU A 150 0.60 21.19 -11.48
N ALA A 151 1.38 21.53 -12.50
CA ALA A 151 1.16 22.75 -13.28
C ALA A 151 -0.25 22.75 -13.89
N HIS A 152 -0.67 21.65 -14.51
CA HIS A 152 -2.02 21.52 -15.07
C HIS A 152 -3.11 21.69 -14.01
N ALA A 153 -2.98 21.01 -12.86
CA ALA A 153 -3.92 21.11 -11.74
C ALA A 153 -3.94 22.49 -11.08
N ASN A 154 -2.82 23.21 -11.12
CA ASN A 154 -2.67 24.59 -10.64
C ASN A 154 -3.03 25.65 -11.70
N GLY A 155 -3.67 25.25 -12.80
CA GLY A 155 -4.06 26.18 -13.88
C GLY A 155 -2.89 26.88 -14.56
N TYR A 156 -1.70 26.26 -14.53
CA TYR A 156 -0.42 26.78 -15.03
C TYR A 156 0.01 28.09 -14.37
N GLY A 157 -0.38 28.32 -13.10
CA GLY A 157 0.26 29.30 -12.24
C GLY A 157 1.60 28.79 -11.74
N ASP A 158 2.57 29.69 -11.54
CA ASP A 158 3.84 29.36 -10.89
C ASP A 158 3.59 28.80 -9.49
N PHE A 159 4.44 27.87 -9.04
CA PHE A 159 4.32 27.28 -7.71
C PHE A 159 5.68 26.85 -7.15
N LYS A 160 5.68 26.50 -5.87
CA LYS A 160 6.86 26.01 -5.15
C LYS A 160 6.53 24.74 -4.37
N LEU A 161 7.43 23.76 -4.40
CA LEU A 161 7.44 22.63 -3.47
C LEU A 161 8.53 22.87 -2.43
N VAL A 162 8.23 22.61 -1.17
CA VAL A 162 9.18 22.70 -0.06
C VAL A 162 9.17 21.37 0.70
N ASN A 163 10.28 20.65 0.71
CA ASN A 163 10.38 19.44 1.51
C ASN A 163 10.53 19.80 2.99
N GLY A 164 9.57 19.39 3.82
CA GLY A 164 9.61 19.63 5.25
C GLY A 164 10.75 18.89 5.97
N GLN A 165 11.31 17.83 5.37
CA GLN A 165 12.30 16.97 6.01
C GLN A 165 13.74 17.49 5.88
N ASP A 166 14.15 17.90 4.68
CA ASP A 166 15.53 18.30 4.35
C ASP A 166 15.65 19.76 3.89
N GLY A 167 14.52 20.46 3.72
CA GLY A 167 14.48 21.84 3.27
C GLY A 167 14.71 22.03 1.77
N VAL A 168 14.76 20.95 0.98
CA VAL A 168 14.92 21.05 -0.48
C VAL A 168 13.71 21.76 -1.09
N THR A 169 13.98 22.72 -1.96
CA THR A 169 12.94 23.50 -2.64
C THR A 169 12.94 23.28 -4.14
N VAL A 170 11.77 23.08 -4.72
CA VAL A 170 11.56 23.02 -6.18
C VAL A 170 10.66 24.20 -6.58
N GLU A 171 11.22 25.16 -7.31
CA GLU A 171 10.48 26.31 -7.83
C GLU A 171 10.13 26.07 -9.30
N VAL A 172 8.84 26.21 -9.64
CA VAL A 172 8.32 25.93 -10.98
C VAL A 172 7.73 27.20 -11.57
N VAL A 173 8.20 27.55 -12.76
CA VAL A 173 7.75 28.70 -13.55
C VAL A 173 6.93 28.18 -14.72
N CYS A 174 5.72 28.71 -14.89
CA CYS A 174 4.74 28.27 -15.87
C CYS A 174 4.41 29.40 -16.85
N ASP A 175 4.05 29.04 -18.08
CA ASP A 175 3.39 29.93 -19.03
C ASP A 175 1.91 29.52 -19.12
N ALA A 176 1.03 30.31 -18.51
CA ALA A 176 -0.40 30.03 -18.48
C ALA A 176 -1.07 30.13 -19.87
N ALA A 177 -0.53 30.94 -20.78
CA ALA A 177 -1.08 31.08 -22.13
C ALA A 177 -0.65 29.89 -23.01
N ALA A 178 0.60 29.47 -22.92
CA ALA A 178 1.12 28.30 -23.62
C ALA A 178 0.71 26.98 -22.97
N LYS A 179 0.25 27.00 -21.71
CA LYS A 179 -0.04 25.81 -20.90
C LYS A 179 1.17 24.89 -20.77
N THR A 180 2.32 25.47 -20.41
CA THR A 180 3.59 24.74 -20.28
C THR A 180 4.37 25.14 -19.03
N VAL A 181 5.23 24.24 -18.56
CA VAL A 181 6.29 24.58 -17.60
C VAL A 181 7.47 25.13 -18.38
N THR A 182 8.00 26.29 -18.00
CA THR A 182 9.08 26.99 -18.72
C THR A 182 10.40 27.04 -17.96
N GLY A 183 10.38 26.72 -16.67
CA GLY A 183 11.59 26.63 -15.86
C GLY A 183 11.36 25.90 -14.56
N VAL A 184 12.35 25.15 -14.12
CA VAL A 184 12.38 24.50 -12.81
C VAL A 184 13.70 24.86 -12.15
N LYS A 185 13.67 25.20 -10.86
CA LYS A 185 14.87 25.39 -10.04
C LYS A 185 14.82 24.49 -8.82
N VAL A 186 15.89 23.73 -8.59
CA VAL A 186 16.07 22.95 -7.36
C VAL A 186 17.10 23.68 -6.49
N ASN A 187 16.70 24.06 -5.28
CA ASN A 187 17.51 24.85 -4.35
C ASN A 187 18.10 26.13 -4.97
N GLY A 188 17.31 26.77 -5.84
CA GLY A 188 17.70 27.98 -6.57
C GLY A 188 18.62 27.75 -7.77
N VAL A 189 19.03 26.50 -8.06
CA VAL A 189 19.83 26.13 -9.23
C VAL A 189 18.91 25.69 -10.36
N ASP A 190 19.15 26.18 -11.58
CA ASP A 190 18.37 25.80 -12.76
C ASP A 190 18.43 24.28 -12.96
N TYR A 191 17.26 23.66 -13.04
CA TYR A 191 17.09 22.24 -13.27
C TYR A 191 16.67 22.04 -14.74
N PRO A 192 17.58 21.56 -15.61
CA PRO A 192 17.30 21.53 -17.03
C PRO A 192 16.14 20.58 -17.36
N GLU A 193 15.27 21.00 -18.27
CA GLU A 193 14.23 20.14 -18.87
C GLU A 193 14.85 19.01 -19.72
N ALA A 194 16.13 19.16 -20.09
CA ALA A 194 16.86 18.24 -20.93
C ALA A 194 17.06 16.87 -20.25
N LEU A 195 16.05 15.99 -20.43
CA LEU A 195 16.11 14.55 -20.73
C LEU A 195 14.71 13.89 -20.69
N ALA A 196 13.64 14.61 -20.30
CA ALA A 196 12.30 14.02 -20.16
C ALA A 196 11.62 13.63 -21.49
N ASP A 197 11.98 14.26 -22.62
CA ASP A 197 11.35 14.03 -23.93
C ASP A 197 12.34 13.97 -25.11
N ALA A 198 13.65 13.82 -24.87
CA ALA A 198 14.47 13.26 -25.94
C ALA A 198 13.89 11.86 -26.17
N PRO A 199 13.39 11.50 -27.38
CA PRO A 199 12.94 10.13 -27.62
C PRO A 199 14.12 9.27 -27.19
N GLN A 200 13.96 8.56 -26.06
CA GLN A 200 15.02 7.71 -25.59
C GLN A 200 15.26 6.78 -26.75
N ALA A 201 16.44 6.90 -27.37
CA ALA A 201 16.76 6.04 -28.48
C ALA A 201 16.56 4.64 -27.94
N GLY A 202 15.55 3.94 -28.47
CA GLY A 202 15.17 2.63 -27.97
C GLY A 202 16.40 1.77 -27.79
N PRO A 203 16.36 0.80 -26.87
CA PRO A 203 17.56 0.09 -26.47
C PRO A 203 18.25 -0.50 -27.71
N LYS A 204 19.58 -0.43 -27.73
CA LYS A 204 20.37 -0.88 -28.88
C LYS A 204 20.36 -2.41 -28.94
N VAL A 205 19.40 -2.97 -29.67
CA VAL A 205 19.28 -4.42 -29.84
C VAL A 205 20.16 -4.92 -31.00
N PRO A 206 21.10 -5.85 -30.76
CA PRO A 206 21.87 -6.47 -31.82
C PRO A 206 20.99 -7.17 -32.86
N ARG A 207 21.41 -7.12 -34.12
CA ARG A 207 20.64 -7.61 -35.26
C ARG A 207 20.18 -9.07 -35.12
N ALA A 208 21.02 -9.93 -34.54
CA ALA A 208 20.68 -11.34 -34.35
C ALA A 208 19.43 -11.56 -33.47
N TYR A 209 19.20 -10.73 -32.46
CA TYR A 209 18.00 -10.79 -31.63
C TYR A 209 16.79 -10.21 -32.34
N LEU A 210 16.97 -9.11 -33.09
CA LEU A 210 15.90 -8.55 -33.93
C LEU A 210 15.42 -9.55 -34.99
N ASP A 211 16.35 -10.27 -35.63
CA ASP A 211 16.01 -11.32 -36.61
C ASP A 211 15.27 -12.49 -35.93
N PHE A 212 15.71 -12.90 -34.73
CA PHE A 212 14.99 -13.91 -33.93
C PHE A 212 13.57 -13.47 -33.58
N MET A 213 13.40 -12.24 -33.09
CA MET A 213 12.08 -11.68 -32.77
C MET A 213 11.20 -11.63 -34.02
N ALA A 214 11.72 -11.15 -35.16
CA ALA A 214 10.95 -11.11 -36.40
C ALA A 214 10.48 -12.49 -36.89
N ASP A 215 11.27 -13.55 -36.67
CA ASP A 215 10.92 -14.92 -37.07
C ASP A 215 9.96 -15.61 -36.08
N ARG A 216 10.22 -15.48 -34.77
CA ARG A 216 9.55 -16.28 -33.73
C ARG A 216 8.49 -15.55 -32.94
N HIS A 217 8.64 -14.24 -32.78
CA HIS A 217 7.81 -13.39 -31.94
C HIS A 217 7.58 -12.04 -32.64
N PRO A 218 6.96 -12.04 -33.84
CA PRO A 218 6.78 -10.82 -34.62
C PRO A 218 6.03 -9.78 -33.78
N LEU A 219 6.62 -8.59 -33.66
CA LEU A 219 6.06 -7.52 -32.83
C LEU A 219 4.69 -7.12 -33.35
N PRO A 220 3.64 -7.11 -32.50
CA PRO A 220 2.35 -6.59 -32.89
C PRO A 220 2.43 -5.12 -33.32
N ASP A 221 1.49 -4.68 -34.15
CA ASP A 221 1.38 -3.26 -34.49
C ASP A 221 1.18 -2.43 -33.21
N GLY A 222 1.99 -1.39 -33.03
CA GLY A 222 1.97 -0.57 -31.82
C GLY A 222 2.66 -1.24 -30.62
N SER A 223 3.62 -2.13 -30.88
CA SER A 223 4.56 -2.61 -29.88
C SER A 223 5.98 -2.22 -30.22
N GLU A 224 6.81 -2.04 -29.21
CA GLU A 224 8.23 -1.71 -29.36
C GLU A 224 9.08 -2.47 -28.35
N ILE A 225 10.37 -2.63 -28.64
CA ILE A 225 11.30 -3.17 -27.64
C ILE A 225 11.65 -2.03 -26.67
N GLY A 226 11.13 -2.12 -25.45
CA GLY A 226 11.33 -1.12 -24.40
C GLY A 226 12.46 -1.45 -23.43
N PHE A 227 13.00 -2.67 -23.46
CA PHE A 227 14.14 -3.07 -22.61
C PHE A 227 15.03 -4.08 -23.35
N PHE A 228 16.34 -3.88 -23.27
CA PHE A 228 17.30 -4.89 -23.72
C PHE A 228 18.61 -4.76 -22.96
N VAL A 229 19.11 -5.88 -22.45
CA VAL A 229 20.43 -5.98 -21.81
C VAL A 229 21.03 -7.35 -22.07
N GLU A 230 22.35 -7.41 -22.28
CA GLU A 230 23.12 -8.65 -22.32
C GLU A 230 24.00 -8.75 -21.06
N THR A 231 23.91 -9.85 -20.32
CA THR A 231 24.73 -10.12 -19.14
C THR A 231 24.81 -11.63 -18.86
N ASP A 232 25.77 -12.06 -18.06
CA ASP A 232 25.84 -13.44 -17.58
C ASP A 232 24.86 -13.64 -16.40
N LEU A 233 23.68 -14.21 -16.68
CA LEU A 233 22.61 -14.39 -15.69
C LEU A 233 22.79 -15.66 -14.85
N ASN A 234 23.63 -16.60 -15.29
CA ASN A 234 23.73 -17.93 -14.70
C ASN A 234 25.13 -18.23 -14.09
N GLY A 235 26.12 -17.37 -14.36
CA GLY A 235 27.50 -17.49 -13.89
C GLY A 235 28.40 -18.43 -14.70
N ASP A 236 28.01 -18.81 -15.92
CA ASP A 236 28.78 -19.72 -16.80
C ASP A 236 29.81 -19.01 -17.68
N GLY A 237 29.88 -17.68 -17.61
CA GLY A 237 30.80 -16.84 -18.39
C GLY A 237 30.31 -16.52 -19.80
N GLU A 238 29.14 -17.01 -20.22
CA GLU A 238 28.45 -16.62 -21.45
C GLU A 238 27.31 -15.65 -21.13
N SER A 239 27.07 -14.68 -22.01
CA SER A 239 25.97 -13.73 -21.81
C SER A 239 24.63 -14.27 -22.32
N GLU A 240 23.61 -14.12 -21.51
CA GLU A 240 22.21 -14.14 -21.91
C GLU A 240 21.70 -12.72 -22.15
N ALA A 241 20.62 -12.60 -22.91
CA ALA A 241 19.92 -11.35 -23.13
C ALA A 241 18.54 -11.36 -22.46
N VAL A 242 18.15 -10.26 -21.84
CA VAL A 242 16.77 -10.01 -21.42
C VAL A 242 16.18 -8.98 -22.35
N LEU A 243 15.04 -9.28 -22.97
CA LEU A 243 14.37 -8.42 -23.96
C LEU A 243 12.91 -8.23 -23.55
N GLY A 244 12.51 -6.99 -23.30
CA GLY A 244 11.15 -6.61 -22.97
C GLY A 244 10.47 -5.87 -24.12
N VAL A 245 9.25 -6.28 -24.47
CA VAL A 245 8.37 -5.64 -25.47
C VAL A 245 7.26 -4.89 -24.75
N LYS A 246 7.12 -3.60 -25.05
CA LYS A 246 6.04 -2.73 -24.55
C LYS A 246 4.90 -2.66 -25.55
N ASN A 247 3.66 -2.61 -25.05
CA ASN A 247 2.51 -2.19 -25.85
C ASN A 247 2.35 -0.66 -25.74
N THR A 248 2.57 0.05 -26.84
CA THR A 248 2.48 1.52 -26.88
C THR A 248 1.07 2.03 -27.13
N ARG A 249 0.12 1.14 -27.47
CA ARG A 249 -1.29 1.52 -27.69
C ARG A 249 -2.07 1.75 -26.42
N ASP A 250 -1.69 1.09 -25.34
CA ASP A 250 -2.48 1.06 -24.10
C ASP A 250 -2.22 2.31 -23.23
N GLY A 251 -1.35 3.23 -23.67
CA GLY A 251 -1.03 4.49 -22.96
C GLY A 251 -0.15 4.29 -21.72
N ASP A 252 -0.31 3.18 -21.02
CA ASP A 252 0.40 2.84 -19.79
C ASP A 252 1.83 2.32 -20.05
N GLY A 253 2.14 1.95 -21.30
CA GLY A 253 3.47 1.50 -21.69
C GLY A 253 3.94 0.21 -21.00
N LEU A 254 2.99 -0.65 -20.60
CA LEU A 254 3.26 -1.92 -19.95
C LEU A 254 3.97 -2.90 -20.89
N TYR A 255 4.81 -3.75 -20.31
CA TYR A 255 5.47 -4.84 -21.02
C TYR A 255 4.49 -5.99 -21.25
N SER A 256 4.22 -6.31 -22.52
CA SER A 256 3.39 -7.44 -22.94
C SER A 256 4.18 -8.75 -22.96
N ASP A 257 5.48 -8.65 -23.25
CA ASP A 257 6.35 -9.80 -23.40
C ASP A 257 7.74 -9.54 -22.83
N ILE A 258 8.30 -10.55 -22.17
CA ILE A 258 9.63 -10.51 -21.58
C ILE A 258 10.32 -11.84 -21.86
N TYR A 259 11.41 -11.79 -22.61
CA TYR A 259 12.14 -12.96 -23.09
C TYR A 259 13.54 -13.01 -22.49
N VAL A 260 13.96 -14.20 -22.05
CA VAL A 260 15.37 -14.51 -21.78
C VAL A 260 15.91 -15.29 -22.98
N LEU A 261 16.97 -14.80 -23.60
CA LEU A 261 17.52 -15.32 -24.85
C LEU A 261 19.00 -15.66 -24.67
N LYS A 262 19.50 -16.67 -25.38
CA LYS A 262 20.92 -17.03 -25.41
C LYS A 262 21.41 -17.11 -26.85
N ARG A 263 22.52 -16.43 -27.15
CA ARG A 263 23.19 -16.55 -28.45
C ARG A 263 24.17 -17.71 -28.40
N GLY A 264 24.04 -18.64 -29.34
CA GLY A 264 25.02 -19.70 -29.57
C GLY A 264 25.46 -19.75 -31.03
N GLU A 265 26.28 -20.74 -31.37
CA GLU A 265 26.79 -20.94 -32.74
C GLU A 265 25.68 -21.13 -33.79
N ARG A 266 24.54 -21.68 -33.36
CA ARG A 266 23.37 -21.96 -34.23
C ARG A 266 22.34 -20.82 -34.27
N GLY A 267 22.67 -19.66 -33.72
CA GLY A 267 21.76 -18.52 -33.63
C GLY A 267 21.27 -18.25 -32.22
N VAL A 268 20.15 -17.54 -32.11
CA VAL A 268 19.52 -17.17 -30.84
C VAL A 268 18.48 -18.22 -30.44
N ALA A 269 18.45 -18.59 -29.17
CA ALA A 269 17.44 -19.47 -28.59
C ALA A 269 16.78 -18.81 -27.36
N GLN A 270 15.48 -19.00 -27.19
CA GLN A 270 14.77 -18.58 -25.98
C GLN A 270 15.00 -19.59 -24.84
N LEU A 271 15.18 -19.07 -23.63
CA LEU A 271 15.31 -19.81 -22.39
C LEU A 271 14.02 -19.63 -21.56
N GLY A 272 13.20 -20.68 -21.46
CA GLY A 272 11.93 -20.64 -20.71
C GLY A 272 10.77 -20.05 -21.51
N SER A 273 9.69 -19.67 -20.80
CA SER A 273 8.50 -19.01 -21.35
C SER A 273 8.62 -17.49 -21.32
N ASN A 274 7.62 -16.79 -21.84
CA ASN A 274 7.44 -15.36 -21.63
C ASN A 274 7.31 -15.09 -20.11
N LEU A 275 8.12 -14.19 -19.56
CA LEU A 275 8.11 -13.86 -18.13
C LEU A 275 6.98 -12.90 -17.74
N ALA A 276 6.35 -12.20 -18.70
CA ALA A 276 5.17 -11.38 -18.43
C ALA A 276 3.89 -12.22 -18.25
N GLU A 277 3.90 -13.49 -18.67
CA GLU A 277 2.73 -14.36 -18.54
C GLU A 277 2.56 -14.89 -17.11
N GLY A 278 1.33 -14.91 -16.62
CA GLY A 278 0.97 -15.57 -15.36
C GLY A 278 1.38 -14.81 -14.09
N THR A 279 1.73 -13.53 -14.19
CA THR A 279 1.91 -12.63 -13.03
C THR A 279 0.57 -12.25 -12.39
N GLY A 280 -0.50 -12.14 -13.19
CA GLY A 280 -1.78 -11.55 -12.76
C GLY A 280 -1.77 -10.02 -12.69
N TYR A 281 -0.62 -9.38 -12.98
CA TYR A 281 -0.38 -7.94 -12.91
C TYR A 281 0.33 -7.44 -14.16
N GLY A 282 0.17 -6.15 -14.47
CA GLY A 282 0.96 -5.49 -15.51
C GLY A 282 2.41 -5.33 -15.07
N VAL A 283 3.36 -5.51 -15.99
CA VAL A 283 4.77 -5.20 -15.75
C VAL A 283 5.04 -3.81 -16.32
N TYR A 284 5.39 -2.82 -15.49
CA TYR A 284 5.65 -1.45 -15.95
C TYR A 284 7.14 -1.14 -16.10
N GLU A 285 7.99 -1.91 -15.43
CA GLU A 285 9.45 -1.74 -15.47
C GLU A 285 10.18 -3.09 -15.37
N ILE A 286 11.35 -3.15 -16.01
CA ILE A 286 12.25 -4.31 -15.97
C ILE A 286 13.64 -3.80 -15.62
N GLU A 287 14.27 -4.43 -14.65
CA GLU A 287 15.63 -4.12 -14.22
C GLU A 287 16.46 -5.39 -14.05
N LEU A 288 17.78 -5.21 -14.00
CA LEU A 288 18.68 -6.23 -13.48
C LEU A 288 19.20 -5.78 -12.12
N VAL A 289 18.93 -6.59 -11.11
CA VAL A 289 19.34 -6.31 -9.74
C VAL A 289 20.27 -7.38 -9.21
N ARG A 290 21.11 -7.01 -8.24
CA ARG A 290 22.01 -7.94 -7.57
C ARG A 290 21.45 -8.25 -6.20
N LEU A 291 21.53 -9.53 -5.81
CA LEU A 291 21.13 -10.01 -4.49
C LEU A 291 22.38 -10.40 -3.70
N SER A 292 22.43 -10.08 -2.41
CA SER A 292 23.62 -10.25 -1.57
C SER A 292 24.10 -11.70 -1.42
N ASP A 293 23.25 -12.69 -1.71
CA ASP A 293 23.56 -14.12 -1.58
C ASP A 293 24.13 -14.76 -2.86
N ARG A 294 24.28 -14.01 -3.95
CA ARG A 294 24.72 -14.53 -5.26
C ARG A 294 25.54 -13.52 -6.04
N LYS A 295 26.31 -14.03 -6.99
CA LYS A 295 27.17 -13.19 -7.85
C LYS A 295 26.42 -12.68 -9.09
N SER A 296 25.68 -13.57 -9.76
CA SER A 296 24.96 -13.26 -10.98
C SER A 296 23.71 -12.43 -10.66
N PRO A 297 23.40 -11.41 -11.49
CA PRO A 297 22.19 -10.61 -11.31
C PRO A 297 20.93 -11.44 -11.56
N VAL A 298 19.81 -10.94 -11.09
CA VAL A 298 18.47 -11.47 -11.35
C VAL A 298 17.65 -10.44 -12.10
N VAL A 299 16.65 -10.90 -12.84
CA VAL A 299 15.67 -10.03 -13.49
C VAL A 299 14.65 -9.61 -12.45
N GLU A 300 14.49 -8.31 -12.25
CA GLU A 300 13.37 -7.73 -11.52
C GLU A 300 12.31 -7.26 -12.52
N THR A 301 11.07 -7.64 -12.29
CA THR A 301 9.92 -7.08 -13.00
C THR A 301 9.05 -6.33 -12.01
N LYS A 302 8.91 -5.00 -12.14
CA LYS A 302 8.02 -4.23 -11.28
C LYS A 302 6.58 -4.35 -11.76
N LEU A 303 5.68 -4.64 -10.83
CA LEU A 303 4.31 -5.04 -11.04
C LEU A 303 3.34 -3.92 -10.64
N THR A 304 2.28 -3.75 -11.43
CA THR A 304 1.17 -2.85 -11.10
C THR A 304 -0.19 -3.43 -11.53
N ASN A 305 -1.26 -2.96 -10.90
CA ASN A 305 -2.63 -3.14 -11.40
C ASN A 305 -3.16 -1.90 -12.14
N GLY A 306 -2.32 -0.87 -12.36
CA GLY A 306 -2.70 0.40 -12.97
C GLY A 306 -3.42 1.36 -12.02
N VAL A 307 -3.46 1.06 -10.72
CA VAL A 307 -4.08 1.90 -9.69
C VAL A 307 -3.11 2.11 -8.52
N SER A 308 -3.35 1.48 -7.36
CA SER A 308 -2.61 1.73 -6.12
C SER A 308 -1.79 0.53 -5.66
N LEU A 309 -1.44 -0.35 -6.60
CA LEU A 309 -0.54 -1.48 -6.36
C LEU A 309 0.79 -1.26 -7.06
N GLU A 310 1.84 -1.36 -6.26
CA GLU A 310 3.21 -1.52 -6.73
C GLU A 310 3.81 -2.76 -6.06
N GLY A 311 4.49 -3.59 -6.85
CA GLY A 311 5.19 -4.74 -6.34
C GLY A 311 6.27 -5.20 -7.31
N PHE A 312 6.78 -6.41 -7.12
CA PHE A 312 7.82 -6.94 -7.98
C PHE A 312 7.81 -8.48 -8.06
N GLU A 313 8.45 -9.01 -9.10
CA GLU A 313 8.93 -10.39 -9.11
C GLU A 313 10.44 -10.43 -9.36
N LEU A 314 11.11 -11.38 -8.72
CA LEU A 314 12.53 -11.67 -8.98
C LEU A 314 12.67 -13.01 -9.67
N ILE A 315 13.43 -13.04 -10.75
CA ILE A 315 13.59 -14.19 -11.61
C ILE A 315 15.08 -14.44 -11.82
N ALA A 316 15.57 -15.59 -11.35
CA ALA A 316 16.95 -16.04 -11.56
C ALA A 316 17.03 -17.01 -12.74
N LEU A 317 18.23 -17.17 -13.31
CA LEU A 317 18.50 -18.18 -14.32
C LEU A 317 19.53 -19.21 -13.80
N PRO A 318 19.18 -20.12 -12.87
CA PRO A 318 20.08 -21.19 -12.50
C PRO A 318 20.23 -22.17 -13.68
N GLY A 319 21.36 -22.11 -14.38
CA GLY A 319 21.60 -22.89 -15.59
C GLY A 319 20.83 -22.35 -16.80
N LYS A 320 19.85 -23.12 -17.30
CA LYS A 320 19.21 -22.84 -18.62
C LYS A 320 17.72 -22.50 -18.55
N LYS A 321 17.12 -22.45 -17.36
CA LYS A 321 15.69 -22.22 -17.20
C LYS A 321 15.44 -21.11 -16.18
N PRO A 322 14.70 -20.04 -16.53
CA PRO A 322 14.29 -19.04 -15.56
C PRO A 322 13.47 -19.67 -14.42
N ILE A 323 13.74 -19.23 -13.20
CA ILE A 323 13.03 -19.64 -11.98
C ILE A 323 12.68 -18.37 -11.20
N ARG A 324 11.39 -18.22 -10.91
CA ARG A 324 10.88 -17.18 -10.02
C ARG A 324 11.34 -17.48 -8.59
N LEU A 325 12.06 -16.52 -7.99
CA LEU A 325 12.53 -16.59 -6.60
C LEU A 325 11.46 -16.12 -5.63
N VAL A 326 10.81 -15.01 -5.96
CA VAL A 326 9.75 -14.38 -5.18
C VAL A 326 8.84 -13.60 -6.13
N SER A 327 7.56 -13.55 -5.80
CA SER A 327 6.59 -12.61 -6.35
C SER A 327 5.92 -11.94 -5.17
N SER A 328 6.05 -10.63 -5.10
CA SER A 328 5.56 -9.78 -4.03
C SER A 328 4.68 -8.72 -4.66
N ALA A 329 3.38 -8.91 -4.54
CA ALA A 329 2.36 -7.94 -4.92
C ALA A 329 1.14 -8.16 -4.03
N SER A 330 0.37 -7.10 -3.79
CA SER A 330 -0.84 -7.22 -2.98
C SER A 330 -1.95 -7.95 -3.74
N PRO A 331 -2.47 -9.10 -3.23
CA PRO A 331 -3.53 -9.85 -3.91
C PRO A 331 -4.84 -9.05 -4.03
N THR A 332 -4.97 -8.00 -3.22
CA THR A 332 -6.16 -7.14 -3.13
C THR A 332 -6.09 -5.93 -4.06
N GLY A 333 -4.92 -5.66 -4.67
CA GLY A 333 -4.74 -4.52 -5.55
C GLY A 333 -4.35 -3.20 -4.87
N VAL A 334 -3.94 -3.22 -3.59
CA VAL A 334 -3.47 -2.03 -2.87
C VAL A 334 -2.23 -2.33 -2.03
N GLY A 335 -1.22 -1.47 -2.12
CA GLY A 335 0.00 -1.54 -1.33
C GLY A 335 1.25 -1.43 -2.18
N GLU A 336 2.39 -1.34 -1.51
CA GLU A 336 3.70 -1.14 -2.11
C GLU A 336 4.68 -2.20 -1.59
N ASP A 337 5.40 -2.87 -2.49
CA ASP A 337 6.51 -3.74 -2.13
C ASP A 337 7.80 -3.25 -2.78
N ALA A 338 8.86 -3.14 -2.00
CA ALA A 338 10.14 -2.60 -2.46
C ALA A 338 11.32 -3.42 -1.93
N LEU A 339 12.31 -3.66 -2.78
CA LEU A 339 13.58 -4.25 -2.38
C LEU A 339 14.35 -3.32 -1.43
N ILE A 340 15.10 -3.90 -0.49
CA ILE A 340 15.94 -3.17 0.46
C ILE A 340 17.39 -3.61 0.30
N ASP A 341 18.28 -2.63 0.23
CA ASP A 341 19.72 -2.75 0.40
C ASP A 341 20.07 -2.14 1.77
N ALA A 342 19.97 -2.96 2.82
CA ALA A 342 19.99 -2.45 4.19
C ALA A 342 21.39 -1.99 4.63
N ASP A 343 22.46 -2.54 4.05
CA ASP A 343 23.84 -2.17 4.33
C ASP A 343 24.46 -1.20 3.29
N GLN A 344 23.67 -0.79 2.28
CA GLN A 344 24.02 0.18 1.24
C GLN A 344 25.23 -0.24 0.40
N ASN A 345 25.38 -1.54 0.17
CA ASN A 345 26.50 -2.08 -0.60
C ASN A 345 26.23 -2.19 -2.11
N GLY A 346 25.00 -1.89 -2.55
CA GLY A 346 24.52 -1.98 -3.93
C GLY A 346 23.87 -3.32 -4.30
N ASP A 347 23.87 -4.30 -3.40
CA ASP A 347 23.23 -5.60 -3.57
C ASP A 347 22.06 -5.71 -2.56
N TYR A 348 20.85 -6.03 -3.04
CA TYR A 348 19.68 -6.16 -2.17
C TYR A 348 19.77 -7.36 -1.25
N ASP A 349 19.44 -7.16 0.03
CA ASP A 349 19.50 -8.15 1.10
C ASP A 349 18.14 -8.40 1.78
N GLY A 350 17.08 -7.75 1.29
CA GLY A 350 15.73 -7.91 1.78
C GLY A 350 14.67 -7.21 0.92
N TYR A 351 13.45 -7.18 1.41
CA TYR A 351 12.38 -6.33 0.88
C TYR A 351 11.36 -5.98 1.97
N VAL A 352 10.61 -4.90 1.76
CA VAL A 352 9.44 -4.54 2.58
C VAL A 352 8.15 -4.82 1.80
N GLN A 353 7.09 -5.10 2.55
CA GLN A 353 5.72 -5.00 2.05
C GLN A 353 4.95 -4.00 2.90
N HIS A 354 4.24 -3.08 2.27
CA HIS A 354 3.27 -2.19 2.90
C HIS A 354 1.86 -2.57 2.44
N ARG A 355 0.97 -2.83 3.38
CA ARG A 355 -0.43 -3.24 3.12
C ARG A 355 -1.38 -2.37 3.93
N THR A 356 -2.49 -1.99 3.29
CA THR A 356 -3.57 -1.19 3.89
C THR A 356 -4.94 -1.65 3.38
N SER A 357 -5.04 -2.91 2.93
CA SER A 357 -6.21 -3.48 2.29
C SER A 357 -6.99 -4.44 3.20
N TYR A 358 -8.10 -4.97 2.68
CA TYR A 358 -9.01 -5.84 3.43
C TYR A 358 -8.35 -7.13 3.95
N ASP A 359 -7.31 -7.65 3.31
CA ASP A 359 -6.56 -8.83 3.77
C ASP A 359 -5.79 -8.57 5.07
N VAL A 360 -5.49 -7.30 5.37
CA VAL A 360 -4.92 -6.84 6.65
C VAL A 360 -5.92 -6.01 7.46
N LEU A 361 -7.22 -6.17 7.16
CA LEU A 361 -8.33 -5.51 7.86
C LEU A 361 -8.21 -3.98 7.88
N PHE A 362 -7.62 -3.42 6.83
CA PHE A 362 -7.37 -1.98 6.66
C PHE A 362 -6.48 -1.36 7.77
N TYR A 363 -5.69 -2.18 8.47
CA TYR A 363 -4.57 -1.66 9.27
C TYR A 363 -3.37 -1.43 8.37
N ASP A 364 -2.56 -0.43 8.71
CA ASP A 364 -1.26 -0.25 8.05
C ASP A 364 -0.29 -1.32 8.58
N VAL A 365 -0.04 -2.33 7.74
CA VAL A 365 0.85 -3.44 8.06
C VAL A 365 2.09 -3.33 7.21
N THR A 366 3.25 -3.26 7.88
CA THR A 366 4.56 -3.36 7.24
C THR A 366 5.16 -4.71 7.56
N ARG A 367 5.51 -5.50 6.55
CA ARG A 367 6.24 -6.76 6.70
C ARG A 367 7.67 -6.59 6.18
N THR A 368 8.66 -7.05 6.91
CA THR A 368 10.06 -7.01 6.50
C THR A 368 10.55 -8.42 6.25
N TYR A 369 11.23 -8.60 5.12
CA TYR A 369 11.81 -9.86 4.68
C TYR A 369 13.31 -9.67 4.51
N SER A 370 14.09 -10.63 5.00
CA SER A 370 15.54 -10.67 4.79
C SER A 370 15.91 -11.88 3.96
N LEU A 371 16.86 -11.71 3.05
CA LEU A 371 17.40 -12.77 2.22
C LEU A 371 18.32 -13.66 3.07
N GLN A 372 17.89 -14.90 3.28
CA GLN A 372 18.63 -15.90 4.06
C GLN A 372 18.74 -17.18 3.26
N ARG A 373 19.98 -17.56 2.90
CA ARG A 373 20.30 -18.85 2.25
C ARG A 373 19.47 -19.11 0.98
N GLY A 374 19.34 -18.15 0.07
CA GLY A 374 18.59 -18.35 -1.17
C GLY A 374 17.11 -17.99 -1.11
N ALA A 375 16.56 -17.66 0.06
CA ALA A 375 15.14 -17.42 0.24
C ALA A 375 14.88 -16.16 1.07
N PHE A 376 13.81 -15.44 0.74
CA PHE A 376 13.34 -14.33 1.56
C PHE A 376 12.53 -14.88 2.74
N VAL A 377 12.98 -14.55 3.95
CA VAL A 377 12.36 -14.98 5.20
C VAL A 377 11.81 -13.75 5.89
N ARG A 378 10.52 -13.80 6.29
CA ARG A 378 9.91 -12.72 7.07
C ARG A 378 10.63 -12.60 8.41
N THR A 379 11.22 -11.44 8.69
CA THR A 379 11.98 -11.15 9.91
C THR A 379 11.25 -10.20 10.86
N GLY A 380 10.22 -9.49 10.37
CA GLY A 380 9.39 -8.65 11.22
C GLY A 380 8.05 -8.29 10.59
N THR A 381 7.11 -7.94 11.45
CA THR A 381 5.86 -7.30 11.08
C THR A 381 5.61 -6.16 12.06
N ILE A 382 5.21 -5.00 11.54
CA ILE A 382 4.79 -3.83 12.31
C ILE A 382 3.36 -3.50 11.90
N VAL A 383 2.50 -3.27 12.87
CA VAL A 383 1.12 -2.82 12.65
C VAL A 383 0.96 -1.44 13.25
N ALA A 384 0.62 -0.45 12.43
CA ALA A 384 0.21 0.86 12.94
C ALA A 384 -1.20 0.74 13.51
N LEU A 385 -1.32 0.91 14.82
CA LEU A 385 -2.61 0.90 15.50
C LEU A 385 -3.15 2.33 15.59
N PRO A 386 -4.47 2.53 15.38
CA PRO A 386 -5.10 3.81 15.66
C PRO A 386 -5.10 4.08 17.17
N ASP A 387 -5.60 5.26 17.54
CA ASP A 387 -5.84 5.62 18.94
C ASP A 387 -6.68 4.57 19.68
N TYR A 388 -6.64 4.64 21.01
CA TYR A 388 -7.50 3.79 21.83
C TYR A 388 -8.97 4.14 21.58
N PRO A 389 -9.87 3.14 21.42
CA PRO A 389 -11.27 3.38 21.08
C PRO A 389 -11.96 4.26 22.13
N ALA A 390 -12.66 5.30 21.65
CA ALA A 390 -13.29 6.30 22.50
C ALA A 390 -14.61 5.82 23.12
N ASP A 391 -15.28 4.87 22.46
CA ASP A 391 -16.58 4.31 22.85
C ASP A 391 -16.55 2.77 22.94
N ALA A 392 -17.60 2.22 23.54
CA ALA A 392 -17.70 0.80 23.84
C ALA A 392 -17.87 -0.08 22.58
N GLU A 393 -18.55 0.42 21.55
CA GLU A 393 -18.76 -0.31 20.30
C GLU A 393 -17.45 -0.44 19.54
N SER A 394 -16.72 0.68 19.38
CA SER A 394 -15.37 0.74 18.84
C SER A 394 -14.39 -0.17 19.58
N ALA A 395 -14.54 -0.34 20.90
CA ALA A 395 -13.70 -1.25 21.68
C ALA A 395 -13.95 -2.72 21.31
N VAL A 396 -15.21 -3.10 21.07
CA VAL A 396 -15.56 -4.46 20.65
C VAL A 396 -15.15 -4.74 19.21
N THR A 397 -15.42 -3.82 18.28
CA THR A 397 -15.05 -3.98 16.87
C THR A 397 -13.53 -4.03 16.70
N GLN A 398 -12.79 -3.14 17.37
CA GLN A 398 -11.32 -3.18 17.37
C GLN A 398 -10.79 -4.49 17.98
N TYR A 399 -11.39 -4.97 19.09
CA TYR A 399 -10.98 -6.25 19.68
C TYR A 399 -11.17 -7.41 18.70
N LEU A 400 -12.32 -7.50 18.03
CA LEU A 400 -12.60 -8.55 17.04
C LEU A 400 -11.60 -8.49 15.86
N SER A 401 -11.37 -7.30 15.30
CA SER A 401 -10.42 -7.11 14.19
C SER A 401 -8.99 -7.47 14.60
N LEU A 402 -8.52 -7.00 15.77
CA LEU A 402 -7.16 -7.30 16.23
C LEU A 402 -6.97 -8.77 16.60
N ARG A 403 -8.02 -9.46 17.07
CA ARG A 403 -7.97 -10.91 17.30
C ARG A 403 -7.78 -11.67 15.99
N ALA A 404 -8.41 -11.21 14.91
CA ALA A 404 -8.21 -11.77 13.58
C ALA A 404 -6.84 -11.41 13.00
N LEU A 405 -6.44 -10.14 13.07
CA LEU A 405 -5.13 -9.70 12.61
C LEU A 405 -4.00 -10.45 13.30
N ALA A 406 -4.02 -10.60 14.63
CA ALA A 406 -3.03 -11.35 15.39
C ALA A 406 -3.03 -12.87 15.10
N ALA A 407 -4.09 -13.40 14.49
CA ALA A 407 -4.13 -14.79 14.03
C ALA A 407 -3.48 -14.95 12.64
N PHE A 408 -3.47 -13.90 11.82
CA PHE A 408 -2.90 -13.91 10.47
C PHE A 408 -1.46 -13.37 10.45
N GLU A 409 -1.15 -12.45 11.36
CA GLU A 409 0.12 -11.74 11.45
C GLU A 409 0.80 -11.98 12.81
N ASP A 410 2.12 -12.10 12.78
CA ASP A 410 2.95 -12.05 13.99
C ASP A 410 3.12 -10.58 14.40
N ALA A 411 2.11 -10.01 15.06
CA ALA A 411 1.98 -8.58 15.33
C ALA A 411 1.98 -8.28 16.85
N PRO A 412 3.15 -8.06 17.48
CA PRO A 412 3.26 -7.78 18.91
C PRO A 412 2.46 -6.54 19.36
N GLU A 413 2.28 -5.55 18.50
CA GLU A 413 1.46 -4.36 18.74
C GLU A 413 0.00 -4.75 18.97
N ALA A 414 -0.55 -5.59 18.10
CA ALA A 414 -1.91 -6.09 18.20
C ALA A 414 -2.09 -6.88 19.51
N ASP A 415 -1.15 -7.74 19.86
CA ASP A 415 -1.17 -8.49 21.13
C ASP A 415 -1.17 -7.57 22.36
N ARG A 416 -0.38 -6.49 22.35
CA ARG A 416 -0.38 -5.50 23.43
C ARG A 416 -1.72 -4.79 23.53
N ARG A 417 -2.30 -4.36 22.39
CA ARG A 417 -3.62 -3.70 22.38
C ARG A 417 -4.74 -4.65 22.78
N LEU A 418 -4.71 -5.91 22.39
CA LEU A 418 -5.67 -6.93 22.84
C LEU A 418 -5.65 -7.12 24.36
N LYS A 419 -4.46 -7.14 24.98
CA LYS A 419 -4.32 -7.18 26.44
C LYS A 419 -4.83 -5.91 27.11
N ALA A 420 -4.65 -4.75 26.50
CA ALA A 420 -5.19 -3.49 27.00
C ALA A 420 -6.72 -3.42 26.89
N LEU A 421 -7.28 -3.93 25.77
CA LEU A 421 -8.73 -4.00 25.55
C LEU A 421 -9.42 -5.02 26.44
N CYS A 422 -8.78 -6.14 26.78
CA CYS A 422 -9.34 -7.12 27.71
C CYS A 422 -8.34 -7.58 28.79
N PRO A 423 -8.01 -6.72 29.78
CA PRO A 423 -6.98 -7.00 30.76
C PRO A 423 -7.36 -8.14 31.73
N ALA A 424 -8.66 -8.35 31.94
CA ALA A 424 -9.20 -9.38 32.82
C ALA A 424 -9.68 -10.65 32.07
N CYS A 425 -9.61 -10.68 30.74
CA CYS A 425 -10.04 -11.86 29.98
C CYS A 425 -9.20 -13.09 30.33
N SER A 426 -9.87 -14.16 30.73
CA SER A 426 -9.26 -15.48 30.78
C SER A 426 -9.03 -16.03 29.37
N ARG A 427 -8.09 -16.97 29.24
CA ARG A 427 -7.84 -17.70 27.99
C ARG A 427 -9.13 -18.29 27.40
N ALA A 428 -9.95 -18.93 28.23
CA ALA A 428 -11.22 -19.52 27.81
C ALA A 428 -12.19 -18.49 27.20
N GLN A 429 -12.20 -17.25 27.70
CA GLN A 429 -13.01 -16.17 27.14
C GLN A 429 -12.43 -15.69 25.80
N THR A 430 -11.12 -15.51 25.70
CA THR A 430 -10.48 -15.10 24.43
C THR A 430 -10.65 -16.15 23.32
N GLU A 431 -10.67 -17.44 23.66
CA GLU A 431 -10.89 -18.57 22.74
C GLU A 431 -12.34 -18.64 22.21
N LEU A 432 -13.30 -17.93 22.82
CA LEU A 432 -14.65 -17.80 22.27
C LEU A 432 -14.65 -17.04 20.93
N VAL A 433 -13.71 -16.10 20.77
CA VAL A 433 -13.41 -15.43 19.48
C VAL A 433 -12.40 -16.30 18.72
N GLY A 434 -12.84 -17.51 18.39
CA GLY A 434 -12.05 -18.52 17.68
C GLY A 434 -12.51 -18.73 16.24
N GLY A 435 -12.23 -19.93 15.69
CA GLY A 435 -12.32 -20.26 14.26
C GLY A 435 -13.45 -19.61 13.46
N VAL A 436 -14.71 -19.74 13.88
CA VAL A 436 -15.84 -19.19 13.10
C VAL A 436 -15.84 -17.66 12.99
N TRP A 437 -15.36 -16.96 14.03
CA TRP A 437 -15.26 -15.50 14.03
C TRP A 437 -14.05 -15.04 13.21
N LEU A 438 -12.96 -15.81 13.20
CA LEU A 438 -11.79 -15.54 12.38
C LEU A 438 -12.07 -15.81 10.90
N GLU A 439 -12.79 -16.90 10.59
CA GLU A 439 -13.26 -17.25 9.24
C GLU A 439 -14.12 -16.14 8.63
N ALA A 440 -14.88 -15.40 9.45
CA ALA A 440 -15.72 -14.31 8.97
C ALA A 440 -14.90 -13.25 8.22
N PHE A 441 -13.68 -12.99 8.69
CA PHE A 441 -12.76 -12.04 8.06
C PHE A 441 -12.05 -12.62 6.83
N SER A 442 -11.73 -13.91 6.81
CA SER A 442 -11.01 -14.54 5.70
C SER A 442 -11.81 -14.59 4.38
N GLY A 443 -13.14 -14.47 4.44
CA GLY A 443 -14.02 -14.54 3.26
C GLY A 443 -14.56 -13.20 2.78
N SER A 444 -14.24 -12.10 3.45
CA SER A 444 -14.91 -10.82 3.24
C SER A 444 -13.93 -9.69 2.97
N ALA A 445 -14.29 -8.80 2.04
CA ALA A 445 -13.61 -7.53 1.84
C ALA A 445 -14.08 -6.43 2.82
N GLY A 446 -14.95 -6.77 3.79
CA GLY A 446 -15.63 -5.81 4.67
C GLY A 446 -14.90 -5.56 6.00
N LEU A 447 -15.24 -4.45 6.64
CA LEU A 447 -14.80 -4.13 7.99
C LEU A 447 -15.60 -4.96 9.02
N ALA A 448 -15.12 -5.05 10.26
CA ALA A 448 -15.86 -5.75 11.32
C ALA A 448 -17.30 -5.25 11.49
N GLU A 449 -17.54 -3.95 11.27
CA GLU A 449 -18.86 -3.31 11.31
C GLU A 449 -19.80 -3.82 10.21
N ASP A 450 -19.26 -4.23 9.06
CA ASP A 450 -20.05 -4.82 7.97
C ASP A 450 -20.33 -6.31 8.20
N LEU A 451 -19.47 -6.98 8.97
CA LEU A 451 -19.53 -8.42 9.21
C LEU A 451 -20.39 -8.81 10.41
N PHE A 452 -20.49 -7.92 11.39
CA PHE A 452 -21.12 -8.22 12.67
C PHE A 452 -22.23 -7.22 12.98
N ASP A 453 -23.40 -7.76 13.33
CA ASP A 453 -24.47 -6.96 13.93
C ASP A 453 -24.15 -6.76 15.42
N VAL A 454 -23.81 -5.53 15.80
CA VAL A 454 -23.45 -5.14 17.17
C VAL A 454 -24.61 -4.38 17.80
N GLN A 455 -25.21 -4.95 18.84
CA GLN A 455 -26.32 -4.32 19.57
C GLN A 455 -25.90 -3.97 20.99
N MET A 456 -25.81 -2.66 21.25
CA MET A 456 -25.40 -2.10 22.53
C MET A 456 -26.56 -2.02 23.53
N GLN A 457 -26.27 -2.34 24.79
CA GLN A 457 -27.15 -2.17 25.95
C GLN A 457 -26.34 -1.57 27.11
N GLY A 458 -27.00 -0.89 28.05
CA GLY A 458 -26.34 -0.27 29.22
C GLY A 458 -26.45 1.25 29.23
N ASP A 459 -25.78 1.90 30.19
CA ASP A 459 -25.83 3.36 30.33
C ASP A 459 -24.95 4.10 29.32
N GLY A 460 -24.02 3.38 28.66
CA GLY A 460 -23.09 3.90 27.67
C GLY A 460 -22.07 4.90 28.23
N LYS A 461 -21.92 4.97 29.57
CA LYS A 461 -21.06 5.91 30.29
C LYS A 461 -20.07 5.20 31.21
N THR A 462 -20.56 4.20 31.95
CA THR A 462 -19.77 3.46 32.94
C THR A 462 -19.77 1.98 32.65
N ASP A 463 -20.88 1.45 32.15
CA ASP A 463 -21.04 0.06 31.76
C ASP A 463 -21.74 -0.08 30.39
N ALA A 464 -21.42 -1.16 29.70
CA ALA A 464 -22.10 -1.55 28.48
C ALA A 464 -22.06 -3.06 28.27
N ILE A 465 -23.06 -3.56 27.56
CA ILE A 465 -23.12 -4.93 27.05
C ILE A 465 -23.29 -4.84 25.55
N ALA A 466 -22.34 -5.41 24.79
CA ALA A 466 -22.44 -5.53 23.35
C ALA A 466 -22.85 -6.96 22.98
N ASN A 467 -24.01 -7.11 22.34
CA ASN A 467 -24.45 -8.37 21.77
C ASN A 467 -24.03 -8.41 20.31
N VAL A 468 -23.07 -9.27 19.99
CA VAL A 468 -22.49 -9.38 18.65
C VAL A 468 -23.05 -10.63 17.98
N ALA A 469 -23.56 -10.48 16.75
CA ALA A 469 -24.05 -11.58 15.93
C ALA A 469 -23.34 -11.66 14.58
N TYR A 470 -22.99 -12.87 14.16
CA TYR A 470 -22.44 -13.19 12.84
C TYR A 470 -23.34 -14.20 12.14
N ALA A 471 -23.89 -13.85 10.98
CA ALA A 471 -24.69 -14.74 10.15
C ALA A 471 -23.81 -15.33 9.03
N LYS A 472 -23.69 -16.66 8.99
CA LYS A 472 -22.98 -17.37 7.92
C LYS A 472 -23.93 -17.66 6.76
N ASP A 473 -23.39 -17.81 5.56
CA ASP A 473 -24.15 -18.09 4.33
C ASP A 473 -25.00 -19.37 4.39
N ASP A 474 -24.65 -20.30 5.28
CA ASP A 474 -25.41 -21.52 5.52
C ASP A 474 -26.66 -21.31 6.42
N GLY A 475 -26.95 -20.06 6.79
CA GLY A 475 -28.08 -19.67 7.62
C GLY A 475 -27.86 -19.81 9.12
N ARG A 476 -26.68 -20.28 9.58
CA ARG A 476 -26.36 -20.32 11.01
C ARG A 476 -25.97 -18.93 11.52
N THR A 477 -26.46 -18.57 12.71
CA THR A 477 -26.07 -17.34 13.41
C THR A 477 -25.26 -17.69 14.66
N TYR A 478 -24.07 -17.12 14.75
CA TYR A 478 -23.20 -17.19 15.93
C TYR A 478 -23.38 -15.93 16.74
N ARG A 479 -23.33 -16.04 18.08
CA ARG A 479 -23.52 -14.90 18.98
C ARG A 479 -22.52 -14.90 20.12
N LEU A 480 -22.05 -13.72 20.46
CA LEU A 480 -21.25 -13.43 21.65
C LEU A 480 -21.84 -12.23 22.38
N GLU A 481 -21.64 -12.22 23.69
CA GLU A 481 -21.96 -11.09 24.56
C GLU A 481 -20.65 -10.60 25.19
N PHE A 482 -20.31 -9.34 24.94
CA PHE A 482 -19.18 -8.64 25.53
C PHE A 482 -19.68 -7.75 26.65
N HIS A 483 -19.08 -7.89 27.82
CA HIS A 483 -19.28 -6.99 28.95
C HIS A 483 -18.14 -5.97 28.96
N LEU A 484 -18.50 -4.70 29.10
CA LEU A 484 -17.57 -3.60 29.09
C LEU A 484 -17.79 -2.70 30.29
N ALA A 485 -16.67 -2.17 30.80
CA ALA A 485 -16.65 -1.17 31.84
C ALA A 485 -15.68 -0.04 31.47
N ARG A 486 -15.91 1.16 32.00
CA ARG A 486 -14.87 2.20 31.99
C ARG A 486 -13.88 1.98 33.11
N SER A 487 -12.60 1.84 32.74
CA SER A 487 -11.46 1.81 33.66
C SER A 487 -10.46 2.88 33.24
N ASP A 488 -10.07 3.75 34.17
CA ASP A 488 -9.10 4.84 33.94
C ASP A 488 -9.41 5.72 32.71
N GLY A 489 -10.70 5.97 32.46
CA GLY A 489 -11.16 6.79 31.35
C GLY A 489 -11.21 6.08 29.98
N ALA A 490 -10.86 4.79 29.92
CA ALA A 490 -10.91 3.97 28.72
C ALA A 490 -11.97 2.86 28.83
N TRP A 491 -12.53 2.44 27.70
CA TRP A 491 -13.41 1.26 27.66
C TRP A 491 -12.57 -0.02 27.65
N VAL A 492 -12.86 -0.92 28.58
CA VAL A 492 -12.24 -2.24 28.64
C VAL A 492 -13.32 -3.32 28.62
N ILE A 493 -13.03 -4.42 27.95
CA ILE A 493 -13.80 -5.65 28.00
C ILE A 493 -13.41 -6.36 29.29
N ASP A 494 -14.38 -6.63 30.16
CA ASP A 494 -14.16 -7.37 31.42
C ASP A 494 -14.69 -8.82 31.34
N GLY A 495 -15.46 -9.14 30.30
CA GLY A 495 -15.89 -10.50 30.03
C GLY A 495 -16.44 -10.73 28.63
N ILE A 496 -16.20 -11.94 28.13
CA ILE A 496 -16.79 -12.45 26.88
C ILE A 496 -17.53 -13.74 27.22
N LYS A 497 -18.78 -13.88 26.80
CA LYS A 497 -19.57 -15.11 27.01
C LYS A 497 -20.44 -15.44 25.80
N ARG A 498 -20.92 -16.67 25.76
CA ARG A 498 -22.02 -17.05 24.87
C ARG A 498 -23.34 -16.63 25.54
N PRO A 499 -24.29 -16.04 24.80
CA PRO A 499 -25.60 -15.78 25.36
C PRO A 499 -26.28 -17.10 25.75
N ALA A 500 -27.13 -17.06 26.77
CA ALA A 500 -27.90 -18.23 27.17
C ALA A 500 -28.75 -18.73 25.98
N ALA A 501 -28.76 -20.06 25.77
CA ALA A 501 -29.65 -20.66 24.78
C ALA A 501 -31.10 -20.33 25.17
N LYS A 502 -31.84 -19.67 24.27
CA LYS A 502 -33.27 -19.39 24.44
C LYS A 502 -34.11 -20.60 24.11
#